data_AF-A0AAV9H0T4-F1
#
_entry.id   AF-A0AAV9H0T4-F1
#
_cell.length_a   1.000
_cell.length_b   1.000
_cell.length_c   1.000
_cell.angle_alpha   90.00
_cell.angle_beta   90.00
_cell.angle_gamma   90.00
#
_symmetry.space_group_name_H-M   'P 1'
#
loop_
_entity.id
_entity.type
_entity.pdbx_description
1 polymer ?
#
loop_
_entity_poly.entity_id
_entity_poly.type
_entity_poly.pdbx_seq_one_letter_code
_entity_poly.pdbx_strand_id
1 'polypeptide(L)'
;MISTRLFIAAALACNFLLAMAAPAVLDDRCPKAKVIICDNTHFRGDCKTVEVELDTCAKVEKEWNDRISSIENTSRAAFRCVWYINNKCEGDGYANQKDDDLGDGNGAFSESISAYRCSPNE
;
A
#
# COMPACT_ATOMS: atom_id res chain seq x y z
N MET A 1 39.83 29.79 -25.61
CA MET A 1 38.86 28.78 -26.10
C MET A 1 38.89 27.64 -25.08
N ILE A 2 37.93 27.58 -24.14
CA ILE A 2 36.78 26.63 -24.13
C ILE A 2 37.31 25.18 -24.18
N SER A 3 37.13 24.27 -23.22
CA SER A 3 35.91 23.84 -22.51
C SER A 3 36.33 22.79 -21.46
N THR A 4 35.97 22.87 -20.16
CA THR A 4 34.83 22.17 -19.50
C THR A 4 34.83 20.62 -19.62
N ARG A 5 34.63 19.75 -18.60
CA ARG A 5 34.01 19.82 -17.25
C ARG A 5 34.63 18.78 -16.30
N LEU A 6 34.79 19.19 -15.04
CA LEU A 6 35.00 18.35 -13.87
C LEU A 6 33.64 17.79 -13.42
N PHE A 7 33.47 16.47 -13.33
CA PHE A 7 32.32 15.85 -12.68
C PHE A 7 32.64 15.65 -11.20
N ILE A 8 32.10 16.50 -10.33
CA ILE A 8 32.12 16.28 -8.88
C ILE A 8 30.94 15.36 -8.56
N ALA A 9 31.24 14.12 -8.20
CA ALA A 9 30.30 13.25 -7.51
C ALA A 9 30.19 13.76 -6.06
N ALA A 10 29.12 14.50 -5.75
CA ALA A 10 28.78 14.81 -4.37
C ALA A 10 28.01 13.60 -3.80
N ALA A 11 28.72 12.73 -3.07
CA ALA A 11 28.09 11.78 -2.18
C ALA A 11 27.44 12.56 -1.03
N LEU A 12 26.11 12.69 -1.04
CA LEU A 12 25.36 13.18 0.12
C LEU A 12 25.24 12.03 1.13
N ALA A 13 26.21 11.92 2.02
CA ALA A 13 26.06 11.15 3.25
C ALA A 13 25.17 11.95 4.22
N CYS A 14 24.12 11.32 4.74
CA CYS A 14 23.30 11.88 5.81
C CYS A 14 24.15 11.95 7.09
N ASN A 15 24.74 13.12 7.37
CA ASN A 15 25.65 13.37 8.50
C ASN A 15 25.07 12.83 9.83
N PHE A 16 25.78 11.89 10.45
CA PHE A 16 25.50 11.44 11.81
C PHE A 16 26.02 12.49 12.80
N LEU A 17 25.17 13.46 13.12
CA LEU A 17 25.30 14.27 14.33
C LEU A 17 24.77 13.44 15.51
N LEU A 18 25.58 13.32 16.56
CA LEU A 18 25.17 12.75 17.85
C LEU A 18 24.03 13.60 18.42
N ALA A 19 22.78 13.16 18.23
CA ALA A 19 21.60 13.82 18.76
C ALA A 19 21.31 13.34 20.19
N MET A 20 21.14 14.28 21.13
CA MET A 20 20.41 14.02 22.37
C MET A 20 19.03 13.48 21.99
N ALA A 21 18.65 12.32 22.51
CA ALA A 21 17.38 11.68 22.22
C ALA A 21 16.21 12.54 22.77
N ALA A 22 15.69 13.44 21.94
CA ALA A 22 14.34 13.94 22.10
C ALA A 22 13.37 12.77 21.83
N PRO A 23 12.22 12.69 22.52
CA PRO A 23 11.21 11.70 22.20
C PRO A 23 10.79 11.90 20.74
N ALA A 24 10.90 10.84 19.94
CA ALA A 24 10.40 10.83 18.57
C ALA A 24 8.89 11.06 18.63
N VAL A 25 8.46 12.28 18.29
CA VAL A 25 7.08 12.52 17.94
C VAL A 25 6.85 11.71 16.66
N LEU A 26 6.10 10.61 16.76
CA LEU A 26 5.61 9.89 15.58
C LEU A 26 4.84 10.91 14.75
N ASP A 27 5.44 11.27 13.62
CA ASP A 27 4.91 12.29 12.76
C ASP A 27 3.77 11.71 11.92
N ASP A 28 2.53 11.93 12.37
CA ASP A 28 1.31 11.51 11.67
C ASP A 28 1.06 12.28 10.35
N ARG A 29 2.08 13.00 9.84
CA ARG A 29 2.07 13.69 8.54
C ARG A 29 2.45 12.78 7.36
N CYS A 30 2.88 11.54 7.60
CA CYS A 30 3.11 10.61 6.50
C CYS A 30 1.78 10.35 5.76
N PRO A 31 1.72 10.58 4.43
CA PRO A 31 0.49 10.33 3.68
C PRO A 31 0.12 8.85 3.76
N LYS A 32 -1.17 8.56 3.95
CA LYS A 32 -1.73 7.21 4.00
C LYS A 32 -2.72 7.03 2.87
N ALA A 33 -2.74 5.83 2.27
CA ALA A 33 -3.81 5.46 1.36
C ALA A 33 -5.06 5.06 2.17
N LYS A 34 -6.24 5.25 1.60
CA LYS A 34 -7.50 4.76 2.15
C LYS A 34 -8.13 3.73 1.24
N VAL A 35 -8.37 2.54 1.77
CA VAL A 35 -9.03 1.45 1.05
C VAL A 35 -10.32 1.05 1.77
N ILE A 36 -11.31 0.59 1.03
CA ILE A 36 -12.50 -0.08 1.52
C ILE A 36 -12.38 -1.55 1.15
N ILE A 37 -12.69 -2.42 2.10
CA ILE A 37 -12.82 -3.86 1.90
C ILE A 37 -14.19 -4.30 2.40
N CYS A 38 -14.86 -5.19 1.66
CA CYS A 38 -16.14 -5.78 2.07
C CYS A 38 -16.11 -7.30 1.93
N ASP A 39 -16.89 -7.99 2.75
CA ASP A 39 -16.94 -9.46 2.75
C ASP A 39 -17.87 -10.05 1.69
N ASN A 40 -18.79 -9.25 1.15
CA ASN A 40 -19.61 -9.64 0.01
C ASN A 40 -19.26 -8.82 -1.25
N THR A 41 -19.69 -9.35 -2.40
CA THR A 41 -19.63 -8.67 -3.69
C THR A 41 -20.58 -7.45 -3.72
N HIS A 42 -20.38 -6.61 -4.73
CA HIS A 42 -21.06 -5.36 -5.00
C HIS A 42 -21.04 -4.35 -3.84
N PHE A 43 -19.96 -4.36 -3.05
CA PHE A 43 -19.78 -3.53 -1.85
C PHE A 43 -20.92 -3.69 -0.83
N ARG A 44 -21.35 -4.93 -0.60
CA ARG A 44 -22.40 -5.28 0.36
C ARG A 44 -21.81 -6.01 1.56
N GLY A 45 -22.69 -6.33 2.52
CA GLY A 45 -22.30 -7.07 3.73
C GLY A 45 -21.61 -6.15 4.73
N ASP A 46 -20.65 -6.71 5.45
CA ASP A 46 -19.79 -5.94 6.32
C ASP A 46 -18.71 -5.29 5.47
N CYS A 47 -18.51 -3.98 5.67
CA CYS A 47 -17.47 -3.21 5.01
C CYS A 47 -16.67 -2.41 6.03
N LYS A 48 -15.36 -2.26 5.81
CA LYS A 48 -14.52 -1.36 6.60
C LYS A 48 -13.61 -0.51 5.73
N THR A 49 -13.33 0.70 6.20
CA THR A 49 -12.28 1.55 5.65
C THR A 49 -10.98 1.30 6.42
N VAL A 50 -9.87 1.18 5.71
CA VAL A 50 -8.54 0.99 6.28
C VAL A 50 -7.60 2.09 5.78
N GLU A 51 -6.85 2.67 6.71
CA GLU A 51 -5.73 3.54 6.39
C GLU A 51 -4.46 2.69 6.27
N VAL A 52 -3.73 2.88 5.18
CA VAL A 52 -2.58 2.05 4.82
C VAL A 52 -1.35 2.92 4.71
N GLU A 53 -0.33 2.60 5.52
CA GLU A 53 0.99 3.21 5.43
C GLU A 53 1.63 2.86 4.08
N LEU A 54 2.13 3.87 3.36
CA LEU A 54 2.68 3.68 2.01
C LEU A 54 3.97 2.86 2.03
N ASP A 55 4.18 2.11 0.94
CA ASP A 55 5.36 1.29 0.67
C ASP A 55 5.64 0.21 1.73
N THR A 56 4.71 -0.02 2.64
CA THR A 56 4.74 -1.10 3.63
C THR A 56 3.79 -2.22 3.25
N CYS A 57 4.13 -3.46 3.63
CA CYS A 57 3.20 -4.59 3.49
C CYS A 57 2.23 -4.60 4.68
N ALA A 58 0.98 -4.23 4.44
CA ALA A 58 -0.08 -4.29 5.42
C ALA A 58 -0.76 -5.66 5.37
N LYS A 59 -0.76 -6.37 6.50
CA LYS A 59 -1.46 -7.64 6.65
C LYS A 59 -2.95 -7.40 6.85
N VAL A 60 -3.78 -8.24 6.25
CA VAL A 60 -5.20 -8.26 6.56
C VAL A 60 -5.38 -8.70 8.01
N GLU A 61 -6.28 -8.02 8.73
CA GLU A 61 -6.64 -8.41 10.10
C GLU A 61 -7.28 -9.80 10.11
N LYS A 62 -7.06 -10.56 11.20
CA LYS A 62 -7.45 -11.97 11.28
C LYS A 62 -8.92 -12.22 10.93
N GLU A 63 -9.81 -11.31 11.32
CA GLU A 63 -11.25 -11.40 11.13
C GLU A 63 -11.69 -11.18 9.67
N TRP A 64 -10.79 -10.65 8.83
CA TRP A 64 -11.01 -10.31 7.43
C TRP A 64 -10.15 -11.15 6.47
N ASN A 65 -9.14 -11.87 7.00
CA ASN A 65 -8.27 -12.70 6.20
C ASN A 65 -9.10 -13.75 5.47
N ASP A 66 -8.89 -13.89 4.17
CA ASP A 66 -9.60 -14.87 3.33
C ASP A 66 -11.13 -14.69 3.32
N ARG A 67 -11.62 -13.45 3.48
CA ARG A 67 -13.06 -13.14 3.44
C ARG A 67 -13.43 -12.00 2.49
N ILE A 68 -12.45 -11.28 1.97
CA ILE A 68 -12.69 -10.07 1.18
C ILE A 68 -13.19 -10.48 -0.22
N SER A 69 -14.33 -9.92 -0.62
CA SER A 69 -14.99 -10.22 -1.91
C SER A 69 -15.19 -8.97 -2.78
N SER A 70 -15.02 -7.78 -2.22
CA SER A 70 -14.92 -6.53 -3.00
C SER A 70 -13.98 -5.52 -2.36
N ILE A 71 -13.35 -4.69 -3.19
CA ILE A 71 -12.29 -3.74 -2.82
C ILE A 71 -12.44 -2.39 -3.52
N GLU A 72 -12.10 -1.31 -2.82
CA GLU A 72 -11.93 0.00 -3.44
C GLU A 72 -10.79 0.79 -2.79
N ASN A 73 -9.77 1.14 -3.55
CA ASN A 73 -8.87 2.23 -3.20
C ASN A 73 -9.58 3.57 -3.43
N THR A 74 -10.06 4.17 -2.36
CA THR A 74 -10.72 5.48 -2.38
C THR A 74 -9.73 6.62 -2.60
N SER A 75 -8.43 6.36 -2.41
CA SER A 75 -7.33 7.30 -2.66
C SER A 75 -6.63 7.08 -4.00
N ARG A 76 -7.27 6.38 -4.95
CA ARG A 76 -6.71 5.99 -6.26
C ARG A 76 -6.20 7.15 -7.13
N ALA A 77 -6.62 8.38 -6.85
CA ALA A 77 -6.11 9.57 -7.53
C ALA A 77 -4.63 9.86 -7.20
N ALA A 78 -4.17 9.49 -6.00
CA ALA A 78 -2.81 9.76 -5.53
C ALA A 78 -1.96 8.50 -5.33
N PHE A 79 -2.60 7.36 -5.02
CA PHE A 79 -1.90 6.12 -4.67
C PHE A 79 -2.45 4.93 -5.46
N ARG A 80 -1.62 3.92 -5.68
CA ARG A 80 -1.98 2.63 -6.25
C ARG A 80 -1.75 1.53 -5.23
N CYS A 81 -2.72 0.63 -5.07
CA CYS A 81 -2.59 -0.54 -4.20
C CYS A 81 -2.47 -1.84 -5.00
N VAL A 82 -1.68 -2.78 -4.48
CA VAL A 82 -1.58 -4.16 -4.96
C VAL A 82 -1.99 -5.10 -3.84
N TRP A 83 -2.83 -6.09 -4.16
CA TRP A 83 -3.43 -7.06 -3.25
C TRP A 83 -2.80 -8.43 -3.46
N TYR A 84 -2.57 -9.16 -2.37
CA TYR A 84 -1.82 -10.42 -2.39
C TYR A 84 -2.53 -11.50 -1.59
N ILE A 85 -2.44 -12.74 -2.09
CA ILE A 85 -2.95 -13.93 -1.40
C ILE A 85 -2.05 -14.31 -0.21
N ASN A 86 -0.76 -13.95 -0.25
CA ASN A 86 0.18 -14.18 0.85
C ASN A 86 0.27 -12.95 1.76
N ASN A 87 0.37 -13.19 3.08
CA ASN A 87 0.53 -12.15 4.10
C ASN A 87 1.88 -11.39 4.11
N LYS A 88 2.77 -11.65 3.15
CA LYS A 88 4.08 -10.98 3.00
C LYS A 88 4.18 -10.04 1.80
N CYS A 89 3.09 -9.85 1.04
CA CYS A 89 3.11 -9.07 -0.20
C CYS A 89 4.11 -9.60 -1.24
N GLU A 90 4.16 -10.92 -1.38
CA GLU A 90 5.05 -11.67 -2.28
C GLU A 90 4.22 -12.45 -3.31
N GLY A 91 4.82 -12.74 -4.47
CA GLY A 91 4.17 -13.51 -5.54
C GLY A 91 3.26 -12.66 -6.43
N ASP A 92 2.30 -13.32 -7.06
CA ASP A 92 1.35 -12.65 -7.95
C ASP A 92 0.46 -11.68 -7.17
N GLY A 93 0.34 -10.47 -7.71
CA GLY A 93 -0.44 -9.40 -7.11
C GLY A 93 -1.58 -8.96 -8.02
N TYR A 94 -2.73 -8.69 -7.43
CA TYR A 94 -3.87 -8.08 -8.10
C TYR A 94 -3.79 -6.56 -7.97
N ALA A 95 -3.88 -5.81 -9.07
CA ALA A 95 -3.58 -4.38 -9.07
C ALA A 95 -4.77 -3.50 -9.48
N ASN A 96 -5.98 -4.06 -9.53
CA ASN A 96 -7.18 -3.26 -9.72
C ASN A 96 -7.45 -2.40 -8.49
N GLN A 97 -7.82 -1.14 -8.75
CA GLN A 97 -8.06 -0.15 -7.70
C GLN A 97 -9.51 -0.14 -7.23
N LYS A 98 -10.40 -0.77 -7.99
CA LYS A 98 -11.80 -0.98 -7.64
C LYS A 98 -12.24 -2.27 -8.31
N ASP A 99 -12.83 -3.14 -7.53
CA ASP A 99 -13.43 -4.37 -8.00
C ASP A 99 -14.59 -4.72 -7.07
N ASP A 100 -15.78 -4.78 -7.62
CA ASP A 100 -16.98 -5.07 -6.86
C ASP A 100 -17.31 -6.57 -6.85
N ASP A 101 -16.67 -7.40 -7.67
CA ASP A 101 -16.83 -8.85 -7.64
C ASP A 101 -15.49 -9.54 -7.95
N LEU A 102 -14.70 -9.78 -6.89
CA LEU A 102 -13.43 -10.49 -7.05
C LEU A 102 -13.57 -11.91 -7.62
N GLY A 103 -14.79 -12.48 -7.65
CA GLY A 103 -15.09 -13.81 -8.17
C GLY A 103 -15.34 -13.87 -9.68
N ASP A 104 -15.58 -12.75 -10.37
CA ASP A 104 -16.15 -12.71 -11.72
C ASP A 104 -15.16 -12.96 -12.89
N GLY A 105 -13.88 -13.08 -12.58
CA GLY A 105 -12.80 -13.26 -13.57
C GLY A 105 -11.41 -13.36 -12.96
N ASN A 106 -11.24 -12.90 -11.71
CA ASN A 106 -9.99 -12.95 -10.94
C ASN A 106 -10.15 -13.75 -9.64
N GLY A 107 -10.99 -14.80 -9.68
CA GLY A 107 -11.49 -15.55 -8.52
C GLY A 107 -10.44 -16.10 -7.56
N ALA A 108 -9.17 -16.19 -7.96
CA ALA A 108 -8.07 -16.51 -7.06
C ALA A 108 -7.88 -15.49 -5.91
N PHE A 109 -8.37 -14.26 -6.05
CA PHE A 109 -8.25 -13.23 -5.01
C PHE A 109 -9.53 -13.10 -4.15
N SER A 110 -10.68 -13.57 -4.62
CA SER A 110 -11.89 -13.62 -3.80
C SER A 110 -11.65 -14.52 -2.59
N GLU A 111 -12.01 -14.04 -1.40
CA GLU A 111 -11.88 -14.80 -0.15
C GLU A 111 -10.46 -15.38 0.06
N SER A 112 -9.43 -14.72 -0.49
CA SER A 112 -8.05 -15.23 -0.46
C SER A 112 -7.01 -14.13 -0.19
N ILE A 113 -7.41 -12.85 -0.20
CA ILE A 113 -6.48 -11.73 0.08
C ILE A 113 -6.05 -11.80 1.55
N SER A 114 -4.73 -11.82 1.77
CA SER A 114 -4.10 -11.82 3.10
C SER A 114 -3.16 -10.63 3.35
N ALA A 115 -2.80 -9.86 2.31
CA ALA A 115 -2.08 -8.59 2.47
C ALA A 115 -2.30 -7.65 1.30
N TYR A 116 -1.92 -6.38 1.50
CA TYR A 116 -1.89 -5.36 0.46
C TYR A 116 -0.76 -4.36 0.73
N ARG A 117 -0.28 -3.72 -0.33
CA ARG A 117 0.70 -2.64 -0.29
C ARG A 117 0.23 -1.52 -1.19
N CYS A 118 0.24 -0.29 -0.69
CA CYS A 118 -0.08 0.91 -1.46
C CYS A 118 1.16 1.78 -1.63
N SER A 119 1.30 2.41 -2.78
CA SER A 119 2.43 3.26 -3.15
C SER A 119 1.92 4.51 -3.87
N PRO A 120 2.69 5.62 -3.90
CA PRO A 120 2.41 6.75 -4.79
C PRO A 120 2.22 6.31 -6.25
N ASN A 121 1.32 6.98 -6.96
CA ASN A 121 1.24 6.85 -8.41
C ASN A 121 2.54 7.40 -9.03
N GLU A 122 3.07 6.70 -10.05
CA GLU A 122 4.22 7.16 -10.84
C GLU A 122 3.84 8.29 -11.83
#